data_AF-A0ABD1HK82-F1
#
_entry.id   AF-A0ABD1HK82-F1
#
_cell.length_a   1.000
_cell.length_b   1.000
_cell.length_c   1.000
_cell.angle_alpha   90.00
_cell.angle_beta   90.00
_cell.angle_gamma   90.00
#
_symmetry.space_group_name_H-M   'P 1'
#
loop_
_entity.id
_entity.type
_entity.pdbx_description
1 polymer ?
#
loop_
_entity_poly.entity_id
_entity_poly.type
_entity_poly.pdbx_seq_one_letter_code
_entity_poly.pdbx_strand_id
1 'polypeptide(L)'
;MTPLFLICYIIYTTFTTTVLSLFLGFRLLRRRLFRSSTTGGDVGNVIALYEGTLHHERRNPVHNSFRFTTRFALIDLDRAPYSPPTYLSADEARRAAQTNGPVYLLTTLPSLGYRSTPVSYYYCYDIEDSKKIFKKCIVEGTNTPWGESITFVFNPSSDSVPKCQYISAFSDMLGNWRLGVSEPGEDLSAYISIEHPKFGNNYFIATLKAKKVEISSTTPDDLEAFFWLQPHMGSIISYWIAMKLWWKNAHFHEHPRKENANYREDSNDVVSREEPVDRCFVWKDAPWPWSCLIGSRSSSKIEKVVA
;
A
#
# COMPACT_ATOMS: atom_id res chain seq x y z
N MET A 1 -17.86 14.71 -6.39
CA MET A 1 -16.60 14.91 -7.15
C MET A 1 -17.00 15.34 -8.55
N THR A 2 -16.73 16.58 -8.95
CA THR A 2 -17.07 17.06 -10.30
C THR A 2 -15.99 16.60 -11.30
N PRO A 3 -16.33 16.29 -12.56
CA PRO A 3 -15.35 15.91 -13.58
C PRO A 3 -14.26 16.98 -13.78
N LEU A 4 -14.58 18.25 -13.54
CA LEU A 4 -13.61 19.35 -13.53
C LEU A 4 -12.52 19.16 -12.47
N PHE A 5 -12.89 18.77 -11.24
CA PHE A 5 -11.92 18.51 -10.17
C PHE A 5 -10.95 17.38 -10.55
N LEU A 6 -11.46 16.31 -11.16
CA LEU A 6 -10.65 15.19 -11.61
C LEU A 6 -9.63 15.63 -12.67
N ILE A 7 -10.06 16.42 -13.65
CA ILE A 7 -9.21 16.95 -14.72
C ILE A 7 -8.15 17.90 -14.13
N CYS A 8 -8.54 18.84 -13.27
CA CYS A 8 -7.61 19.75 -12.59
C CYS A 8 -6.58 18.99 -11.74
N TYR A 9 -7.00 17.96 -11.02
CA TYR A 9 -6.09 17.12 -10.24
C TYR A 9 -5.10 16.35 -11.13
N ILE A 10 -5.56 15.79 -12.25
CA ILE A 10 -4.70 15.10 -13.21
C ILE A 10 -3.67 16.09 -13.79
N ILE A 11 -4.09 17.28 -14.21
CA ILE A 11 -3.20 18.31 -14.75
C ILE A 11 -2.18 18.74 -13.69
N TYR A 12 -2.63 19.08 -12.49
CA TYR A 12 -1.77 19.49 -11.38
C TYR A 12 -0.75 18.41 -11.04
N THR A 13 -1.18 17.17 -10.88
CA THR A 13 -0.30 16.04 -10.54
C THR A 13 0.68 15.75 -11.67
N THR A 14 0.25 15.81 -12.93
CA THR A 14 1.13 15.62 -14.10
C THR A 14 2.18 16.72 -14.21
N PHE A 15 1.79 17.98 -14.00
CA PHE A 15 2.72 19.10 -14.05
C PHE A 15 3.73 19.03 -12.90
N THR A 16 3.26 18.87 -11.66
CA THR A 16 4.12 18.77 -10.48
C THR A 16 5.09 17.60 -10.59
N THR A 17 4.62 16.42 -11.01
CA THR A 17 5.50 15.26 -11.25
C THR A 17 6.55 15.52 -12.31
N THR A 18 6.18 16.18 -13.41
CA THR A 18 7.14 16.51 -14.48
C THR A 18 8.25 17.43 -13.96
N VAL A 19 7.89 18.49 -13.24
CA VAL A 19 8.85 19.43 -12.63
C VAL A 19 9.74 18.72 -11.61
N LEU A 20 9.14 17.92 -10.73
CA LEU A 20 9.84 17.13 -9.72
C LEU A 20 10.79 16.08 -10.34
N SER A 21 10.39 15.46 -11.46
CA SER A 21 11.24 14.55 -12.24
C SER A 21 12.50 15.23 -12.73
N LEU A 22 12.35 16.41 -13.33
CA LEU A 22 13.46 17.20 -13.86
C LEU A 22 14.40 17.65 -12.74
N PHE A 23 13.83 18.07 -11.60
CA PHE A 23 14.60 18.45 -10.42
C PHE A 23 15.40 17.28 -9.85
N LEU A 24 14.77 16.10 -9.73
CA LEU A 24 15.44 14.89 -9.26
C LEU A 24 16.56 14.47 -10.20
N GLY A 25 16.31 14.48 -11.51
CA GLY A 25 17.33 14.20 -12.53
C GLY A 25 18.50 15.17 -12.46
N PHE A 26 18.23 16.47 -12.31
CA PHE A 26 19.27 17.47 -12.13
C PHE A 26 20.06 17.25 -10.83
N ARG A 27 19.38 16.93 -9.71
CA ARG A 27 20.03 16.67 -8.41
C ARG A 27 20.95 15.46 -8.47
N LEU A 28 20.48 14.35 -9.06
CA LEU A 28 21.25 13.12 -9.22
C LEU A 28 22.43 13.32 -10.19
N LEU A 29 22.21 14.03 -11.30
CA LEU A 29 23.27 14.39 -12.25
C LEU A 29 24.34 15.28 -11.59
N ARG A 30 23.92 16.32 -10.86
CA ARG A 30 24.83 17.22 -10.13
C ARG A 30 25.66 16.45 -9.10
N ARG A 31 25.06 15.50 -8.36
CA ARG A 31 25.81 14.69 -7.39
C ARG A 31 26.79 13.72 -8.05
N ARG A 32 26.42 13.12 -9.19
CA ARG A 32 27.35 12.30 -9.99
C ARG A 32 28.53 13.11 -10.51
N LEU A 33 28.29 14.34 -10.98
CA LEU A 33 29.32 15.22 -11.53
C LEU A 33 30.20 15.88 -10.45
N PHE A 34 29.63 16.26 -9.31
CA PHE A 34 30.31 16.97 -8.23
C PHE A 34 30.39 16.11 -6.96
N ARG A 35 30.93 14.89 -7.11
CA ARG A 35 31.00 13.84 -6.09
C ARG A 35 31.67 14.37 -4.81
N SER A 36 30.87 14.90 -3.89
CA SER A 36 31.31 15.15 -2.52
C SER A 36 31.36 13.79 -1.82
N SER A 37 32.47 13.51 -1.14
CA SER A 37 32.68 12.31 -0.32
C SER A 37 31.82 12.35 0.96
N THR A 38 30.53 12.61 0.83
CA THR A 38 29.60 12.42 1.93
C THR A 38 29.37 10.93 2.04
N THR A 39 29.91 10.35 3.11
CA THR A 39 29.58 9.02 3.63
C THR A 39 28.10 8.99 3.99
N GLY A 40 27.24 8.91 2.98
CA GLY A 40 25.83 8.63 3.16
C GLY A 40 25.74 7.22 3.73
N GLY A 41 25.45 7.13 5.02
CA GLY A 41 25.31 5.86 5.73
C GLY A 41 24.37 4.94 4.95
N ASP A 42 24.74 3.66 4.91
CA ASP A 42 23.87 2.60 4.43
C ASP A 42 22.49 2.74 5.09
N VAL A 43 21.43 2.73 4.29
CA VAL A 43 20.05 2.60 4.79
C VAL A 43 19.89 1.14 5.21
N GLY A 44 20.65 0.72 6.24
CA GLY A 44 20.97 -0.67 6.58
C GLY A 44 19.80 -1.53 7.05
N ASN A 45 18.59 -0.97 7.04
CA ASN A 45 17.34 -1.67 7.25
C ASN A 45 16.66 -2.10 5.94
N VAL A 46 17.01 -1.54 4.77
CA VAL A 46 16.50 -2.03 3.47
C VAL A 46 17.33 -3.25 3.06
N ILE A 47 16.71 -4.44 3.08
CA ILE A 47 17.40 -5.70 2.85
C ILE A 47 17.23 -6.25 1.42
N ALA A 48 16.21 -5.78 0.69
CA ALA A 48 16.00 -6.11 -0.71
C ALA A 48 15.14 -5.06 -1.42
N LEU A 49 15.33 -4.96 -2.73
CA LEU A 49 14.51 -4.16 -3.64
C LEU A 49 13.83 -5.11 -4.62
N TYR A 50 12.59 -4.81 -4.96
CA TYR A 50 11.80 -5.58 -5.89
C TYR A 50 11.28 -4.67 -6.99
N GLU A 51 11.43 -5.10 -8.24
CA GLU A 51 10.79 -4.49 -9.40
C GLU A 51 9.85 -5.50 -10.04
N GLY A 52 8.65 -5.04 -10.38
CA GLY A 52 7.58 -5.93 -10.79
C GLY A 52 6.49 -5.26 -11.57
N THR A 53 5.44 -6.02 -11.85
CA THR A 53 4.23 -5.56 -12.52
C THR A 53 3.04 -5.76 -11.60
N LEU A 54 2.26 -4.70 -11.40
CA LEU A 54 0.94 -4.77 -10.82
C LEU A 54 -0.09 -4.85 -11.96
N HIS A 55 -0.89 -5.91 -11.97
CA HIS A 55 -1.98 -6.11 -12.93
C HIS A 55 -3.30 -6.03 -12.19
N HIS A 56 -4.11 -5.04 -12.56
CA HIS A 56 -5.49 -4.90 -12.12
C HIS A 56 -6.45 -5.30 -13.23
N GLU A 57 -7.44 -6.10 -12.89
CA GLU A 57 -8.51 -6.49 -13.78
C GLU A 57 -9.85 -6.39 -13.04
N ARG A 58 -10.71 -5.51 -13.55
CA ARG A 58 -12.14 -5.52 -13.25
C ARG A 58 -12.85 -6.22 -14.41
N ARG A 59 -13.59 -7.28 -14.10
CA ARG A 59 -14.31 -8.07 -15.10
C ARG A 59 -15.77 -7.63 -15.23
N ASN A 60 -16.42 -7.32 -14.12
CA ASN A 60 -17.84 -6.93 -14.08
C ASN A 60 -18.10 -5.71 -13.19
N PRO A 61 -19.24 -5.01 -13.38
CA PRO A 61 -20.13 -5.07 -14.55
C PRO A 61 -19.54 -4.42 -15.81
N VAL A 62 -18.52 -3.56 -15.65
CA VAL A 62 -17.82 -2.89 -16.76
C VAL A 62 -16.38 -3.35 -16.78
N HIS A 63 -15.97 -3.98 -17.88
CA HIS A 63 -14.62 -4.52 -18.02
C HIS A 63 -13.56 -3.42 -18.14
N ASN A 64 -12.49 -3.55 -17.36
CA ASN A 64 -11.29 -2.74 -17.49
C ASN A 64 -10.07 -3.47 -16.91
N SER A 65 -8.98 -3.50 -17.67
CA SER A 65 -7.75 -4.19 -17.29
C SER A 65 -6.55 -3.30 -17.60
N PHE A 66 -5.57 -3.25 -16.70
CA PHE A 66 -4.35 -2.47 -16.89
C PHE A 66 -3.18 -3.04 -16.09
N ARG A 67 -1.98 -2.81 -16.59
CA ARG A 67 -0.72 -3.22 -15.98
C ARG A 67 0.20 -2.02 -15.87
N PHE A 68 0.97 -1.95 -14.79
CA PHE A 68 2.01 -0.95 -14.65
C PHE A 68 3.16 -1.47 -13.81
N THR A 69 4.34 -0.93 -14.06
CA THR A 69 5.55 -1.27 -13.31
C THR A 69 5.44 -0.71 -11.90
N THR A 70 5.89 -1.50 -10.93
CA THR A 70 5.93 -1.10 -9.53
C THR A 70 7.23 -1.53 -8.88
N ARG A 71 7.61 -0.77 -7.87
CA ARG A 71 8.84 -0.94 -7.12
C ARG A 71 8.54 -0.98 -5.65
N PHE A 72 9.20 -1.89 -4.94
CA PHE A 72 9.05 -2.08 -3.51
C PHE A 72 10.41 -2.22 -2.84
N ALA A 73 10.49 -1.80 -1.59
CA ALA A 73 11.59 -2.07 -0.70
C ALA A 73 11.10 -3.06 0.36
N LEU A 74 11.91 -4.07 0.63
CA LEU A 74 11.76 -4.94 1.78
C LEU A 74 12.64 -4.40 2.91
N ILE A 75 12.01 -4.03 4.00
CA ILE A 75 12.64 -3.35 5.13
C ILE A 75 12.59 -4.28 6.34
N ASP A 76 13.72 -4.53 6.97
CA ASP A 76 13.82 -5.17 8.27
C ASP A 76 13.43 -4.16 9.36
N LEU A 77 12.24 -4.37 9.95
CA LEU A 77 11.72 -3.46 10.98
C LEU A 77 12.45 -3.62 12.31
N ASP A 78 13.14 -4.74 12.55
CA ASP A 78 13.96 -4.95 13.75
C ASP A 78 15.29 -4.22 13.68
N ARG A 79 15.77 -3.93 12.47
CA ARG A 79 16.98 -3.12 12.22
C ARG A 79 16.66 -1.66 11.93
N ALA A 80 15.38 -1.29 11.82
CA ALA A 80 14.96 0.08 11.61
C ALA A 80 14.93 0.81 12.96
N PRO A 81 15.85 1.75 13.26
CA PRO A 81 15.84 2.47 14.54
C PRO A 81 14.55 3.28 14.75
N TYR A 82 13.83 3.59 13.66
CA TYR A 82 12.50 4.18 13.67
C TYR A 82 11.67 3.57 12.53
N SER A 83 10.50 3.00 12.84
CA SER A 83 9.50 2.73 11.80
C SER A 83 9.13 4.06 11.14
N PRO A 84 8.98 4.14 9.80
CA PRO A 84 8.55 5.40 9.21
C PRO A 84 7.20 5.78 9.86
N PRO A 85 6.98 7.06 10.25
CA PRO A 85 6.04 7.49 11.30
C PRO A 85 4.54 7.20 11.09
N THR A 86 4.18 6.37 10.12
CA THR A 86 2.83 5.93 9.77
C THR A 86 2.67 4.42 9.71
N TYR A 87 3.76 3.66 9.65
CA TYR A 87 3.73 2.20 9.60
C TYR A 87 3.78 1.62 11.02
N LEU A 88 3.33 0.38 11.17
CA LEU A 88 3.48 -0.36 12.43
C LEU A 88 4.96 -0.53 12.77
N SER A 89 5.29 -0.49 14.07
CA SER A 89 6.59 -0.98 14.55
C SER A 89 6.66 -2.52 14.48
N ALA A 90 7.86 -3.09 14.61
CA ALA A 90 8.02 -4.55 14.69
C ALA A 90 7.20 -5.15 15.85
N ASP A 91 7.19 -4.50 17.02
CA ASP A 91 6.45 -4.97 18.20
C ASP A 91 4.93 -4.82 18.07
N GLU A 92 4.46 -3.79 17.37
CA GLU A 92 3.04 -3.67 17.03
C GLU A 92 2.60 -4.76 16.06
N ALA A 93 3.39 -5.02 15.02
CA ALA A 93 3.12 -6.07 14.05
C ALA A 93 3.13 -7.47 14.71
N ARG A 94 4.12 -7.77 15.57
CA ARG A 94 4.16 -9.03 16.34
C ARG A 94 2.93 -9.24 17.20
N ARG A 95 2.52 -8.20 17.94
CA ARG A 95 1.33 -8.28 18.81
C ARG A 95 0.07 -8.51 18.00
N ALA A 96 -0.10 -7.79 16.91
CA ALA A 96 -1.25 -7.95 16.03
C ALA A 96 -1.30 -9.34 15.39
N ALA A 97 -0.17 -9.83 14.85
CA ALA A 97 -0.08 -11.12 14.18
C ALA A 97 0.09 -12.32 15.13
N GLN A 98 0.22 -12.07 16.44
CA GLN A 98 0.50 -13.08 17.48
C GLN A 98 1.73 -13.93 17.13
N THR A 99 2.81 -13.27 16.70
CA THR A 99 4.07 -13.91 16.31
C THR A 99 5.26 -13.46 17.15
N ASN A 100 6.33 -14.25 17.20
CA ASN A 100 7.50 -14.00 18.07
C ASN A 100 8.84 -13.78 17.33
N GLY A 101 8.85 -13.86 16.01
CA GLY A 101 10.05 -13.75 15.18
C GLY A 101 10.28 -12.38 14.54
N PRO A 102 11.14 -12.31 13.51
CA PRO A 102 11.44 -11.06 12.80
C PRO A 102 10.23 -10.55 12.00
N VAL A 103 10.18 -9.25 11.77
CA VAL A 103 9.15 -8.61 10.94
C VAL A 103 9.77 -7.83 9.78
N TYR A 104 9.33 -8.12 8.56
CA TYR A 104 9.73 -7.36 7.38
C TYR A 104 8.57 -6.61 6.76
N LEU A 105 8.80 -5.36 6.35
CA LEU A 105 7.83 -4.52 5.65
C LEU A 105 8.17 -4.44 4.16
N LEU A 106 7.25 -4.87 3.30
CA LEU A 106 7.29 -4.60 1.87
C LEU A 106 6.41 -3.40 1.55
N THR A 107 7.03 -2.32 1.08
CA THR A 107 6.34 -1.06 0.81
C THR A 107 7.00 -0.27 -0.32
N THR A 108 6.27 0.66 -0.92
CA THR A 108 6.84 1.66 -1.83
C THR A 108 7.33 2.84 -1.00
N LEU A 109 8.61 3.19 -1.15
CA LEU A 109 9.18 4.33 -0.43
C LEU A 109 8.64 5.66 -1.00
N PRO A 110 8.47 6.69 -0.15
CA PRO A 110 8.15 8.03 -0.62
C PRO A 110 9.22 8.55 -1.57
N SER A 111 8.81 9.40 -2.50
CA SER A 111 9.76 10.12 -3.35
C SER A 111 9.41 11.60 -3.41
N LEU A 112 10.42 12.45 -3.25
CA LEU A 112 10.28 13.92 -3.27
C LEU A 112 9.15 14.42 -2.34
N GLY A 113 9.03 13.78 -1.17
CA GLY A 113 8.00 14.09 -0.18
C GLY A 113 6.57 13.71 -0.61
N TYR A 114 6.40 13.00 -1.72
CA TYR A 114 5.13 12.40 -2.12
C TYR A 114 5.06 10.94 -1.70
N ARG A 115 3.96 10.58 -1.04
CA ARG A 115 3.68 9.23 -0.59
C ARG A 115 2.32 8.78 -1.10
N SER A 116 2.31 7.75 -1.93
CA SER A 116 1.09 7.07 -2.34
C SER A 116 1.41 5.58 -2.46
N THR A 117 1.06 4.84 -1.43
CA THR A 117 1.33 3.41 -1.34
C THR A 117 0.00 2.68 -1.20
N PRO A 118 -0.59 2.16 -2.29
CA PRO A 118 -1.94 1.59 -2.24
C PRO A 118 -2.03 0.36 -1.34
N VAL A 119 -0.94 -0.42 -1.24
CA VAL A 119 -0.84 -1.58 -0.38
C VAL A 119 0.58 -1.76 0.15
N SER A 120 0.71 -2.11 1.43
CA SER A 120 1.95 -2.59 2.05
C SER A 120 1.71 -3.93 2.74
N TYR A 121 2.75 -4.76 2.85
CA TYR A 121 2.66 -6.08 3.48
C TYR A 121 3.70 -6.21 4.58
N TYR A 122 3.29 -6.66 5.77
CA TYR A 122 4.19 -7.02 6.86
C TYR A 122 4.28 -8.54 6.94
N TYR A 123 5.48 -9.07 6.74
CA TYR A 123 5.79 -10.48 6.84
C TYR A 123 6.15 -10.79 8.29
N CYS A 124 5.26 -11.51 8.97
CA CYS A 124 5.41 -11.84 10.39
C CYS A 124 5.82 -13.30 10.54
N TYR A 125 6.96 -13.51 11.17
CA TYR A 125 7.57 -14.81 11.34
C TYR A 125 7.46 -15.30 12.77
N ASP A 126 7.46 -16.61 12.94
CA ASP A 126 7.74 -17.26 14.23
C ASP A 126 9.13 -17.89 14.23
N ILE A 127 9.67 -18.04 15.43
CA ILE A 127 10.87 -18.81 15.72
C ILE A 127 10.42 -20.06 16.47
N GLU A 128 10.48 -21.20 15.79
CA GLU A 128 10.21 -22.52 16.34
C GLU A 128 11.47 -23.38 16.15
N ASP A 129 11.98 -24.01 17.22
CA ASP A 129 13.22 -24.82 17.18
C ASP A 129 14.41 -24.12 16.49
N SER A 130 14.58 -22.82 16.74
CA SER A 130 15.59 -21.95 16.10
C SER A 130 15.44 -21.78 14.58
N LYS A 131 14.31 -22.21 14.00
CA LYS A 131 13.97 -21.99 12.59
C LYS A 131 12.97 -20.85 12.45
N LYS A 132 13.20 -20.01 11.46
CA LYS A 132 12.29 -18.94 11.07
C LYS A 132 11.18 -19.50 10.19
N ILE A 133 9.92 -19.37 10.60
CA ILE A 133 8.73 -19.88 9.89
C ILE A 133 7.81 -18.72 9.52
N PHE A 134 7.49 -18.56 8.23
CA PHE A 134 6.55 -17.55 7.78
C PHE A 134 5.12 -17.96 8.14
N LYS A 135 4.51 -17.28 9.12
CA LYS A 135 3.24 -17.72 9.72
C LYS A 135 2.06 -16.86 9.35
N LYS A 136 2.23 -15.54 9.37
CA LYS A 136 1.14 -14.56 9.17
C LYS A 136 1.61 -13.38 8.35
N CYS A 137 0.67 -12.76 7.65
CA CYS A 137 0.91 -11.49 7.00
C CYS A 137 -0.10 -10.45 7.48
N ILE A 138 0.35 -9.20 7.62
CA ILE A 138 -0.53 -8.05 7.81
C ILE A 138 -0.56 -7.28 6.51
N VAL A 139 -1.74 -6.94 6.01
CA VAL A 139 -1.89 -6.02 4.89
C VAL A 139 -2.28 -4.65 5.41
N GLU A 140 -1.68 -3.61 4.87
CA GLU A 140 -2.08 -2.22 5.06
C GLU A 140 -2.57 -1.65 3.73
N GLY A 141 -3.88 -1.45 3.63
CA GLY A 141 -4.54 -0.89 2.45
C GLY A 141 -4.81 0.59 2.64
N THR A 142 -4.16 1.45 1.85
CA THR A 142 -4.37 2.90 1.91
C THR A 142 -5.24 3.38 0.76
N ASN A 143 -6.33 4.03 1.11
CA ASN A 143 -7.32 4.54 0.18
C ASN A 143 -7.13 6.03 -0.10
N THR A 144 -6.50 6.31 -1.25
CA THR A 144 -5.97 7.64 -1.60
C THR A 144 -6.87 8.34 -2.63
N PRO A 145 -8.13 8.64 -2.28
CA PRO A 145 -8.50 10.07 -2.11
C PRO A 145 -9.25 10.38 -0.79
N TRP A 146 -9.64 9.37 -0.01
CA TRP A 146 -10.45 9.57 1.19
C TRP A 146 -9.61 9.64 2.48
N GLY A 147 -8.30 9.39 2.40
CA GLY A 147 -7.39 9.56 3.53
C GLY A 147 -7.62 8.50 4.61
N GLU A 148 -7.90 7.27 4.20
CA GLU A 148 -8.26 6.17 5.11
C GLU A 148 -7.30 5.01 4.89
N SER A 149 -6.80 4.44 5.96
CA SER A 149 -5.99 3.23 5.93
C SER A 149 -6.56 2.20 6.88
N ILE A 150 -6.50 0.94 6.48
CA ILE A 150 -6.89 -0.18 7.32
C ILE A 150 -5.77 -1.21 7.34
N THR A 151 -5.49 -1.75 8.52
CA THR A 151 -4.59 -2.89 8.71
C THR A 151 -5.33 -4.07 9.28
N PHE A 152 -5.04 -5.27 8.80
CA PHE A 152 -5.54 -6.52 9.36
C PHE A 152 -4.64 -7.71 9.00
N VAL A 153 -4.74 -8.77 9.80
CA VAL A 153 -3.96 -10.00 9.71
C VAL A 153 -4.67 -11.01 8.82
N PHE A 154 -3.90 -11.73 7.99
CA PHE A 154 -4.39 -12.83 7.16
C PHE A 154 -3.36 -13.97 7.03
N ASN A 155 -3.86 -15.14 6.62
CA ASN A 155 -3.04 -16.30 6.30
C ASN A 155 -2.40 -16.14 4.89
N PRO A 156 -1.06 -16.18 4.77
CA PRO A 156 -0.40 -15.88 3.51
C PRO A 156 -0.69 -16.87 2.37
N SER A 157 -0.97 -18.16 2.68
CA SER A 157 -1.22 -19.17 1.63
C SER A 157 -2.51 -18.89 0.85
N SER A 158 -3.57 -18.54 1.58
CA SER A 158 -4.84 -18.04 1.06
C SER A 158 -5.72 -17.71 2.25
N ASP A 159 -6.44 -16.60 2.18
CA ASP A 159 -7.41 -16.24 3.20
C ASP A 159 -8.63 -15.55 2.58
N SER A 160 -9.77 -15.67 3.23
CA SER A 160 -11.00 -14.97 2.89
C SER A 160 -11.36 -14.04 4.03
N VAL A 161 -11.67 -12.78 3.74
CA VAL A 161 -11.96 -11.76 4.76
C VAL A 161 -13.12 -10.90 4.26
N PRO A 162 -14.11 -10.55 5.08
CA PRO A 162 -15.16 -9.63 4.65
C PRO A 162 -14.57 -8.30 4.20
N LYS A 163 -15.08 -7.78 3.08
CA LYS A 163 -14.58 -6.53 2.51
C LYS A 163 -14.92 -5.37 3.44
N CYS A 164 -13.90 -4.83 4.08
CA CYS A 164 -14.03 -3.77 5.08
C CYS A 164 -13.65 -2.38 4.55
N GLN A 165 -13.12 -2.24 3.33
CA GLN A 165 -12.70 -0.93 2.80
C GLN A 165 -13.32 -0.58 1.45
N TYR A 166 -13.69 0.70 1.33
CA TYR A 166 -14.20 1.32 0.12
C TYR A 166 -13.07 1.69 -0.86
N ILE A 167 -12.55 0.72 -1.60
CA ILE A 167 -11.30 0.91 -2.38
C ILE A 167 -11.42 1.75 -3.66
N SER A 168 -12.62 2.07 -4.14
CA SER A 168 -12.83 2.79 -5.40
C SER A 168 -14.23 3.37 -5.53
N ALA A 169 -14.34 4.53 -6.19
CA ALA A 169 -15.60 5.17 -6.58
C ALA A 169 -16.55 4.26 -7.37
N PHE A 170 -15.98 3.24 -8.03
CA PHE A 170 -16.70 2.30 -8.88
C PHE A 170 -16.77 0.90 -8.25
N SER A 171 -16.52 0.76 -6.95
CA SER A 171 -16.66 -0.52 -6.23
C SER A 171 -17.55 -0.34 -5.01
N ASP A 172 -18.64 -1.12 -4.95
CA ASP A 172 -19.48 -1.28 -3.75
C ASP A 172 -18.69 -1.88 -2.57
N MET A 173 -19.32 -1.95 -1.39
CA MET A 173 -18.76 -2.56 -0.18
C MET A 173 -19.02 -4.07 -0.06
N LEU A 174 -19.54 -4.72 -1.10
CA LEU A 174 -20.06 -6.08 -0.98
C LEU A 174 -18.98 -7.14 -1.22
N GLY A 175 -19.18 -8.29 -0.58
CA GLY A 175 -18.41 -9.51 -0.79
C GLY A 175 -17.19 -9.64 0.09
N ASN A 176 -16.39 -10.65 -0.21
CA ASN A 176 -15.20 -11.01 0.56
C ASN A 176 -13.93 -10.77 -0.25
N TRP A 177 -12.90 -10.25 0.40
CA TRP A 177 -11.56 -10.29 -0.13
C TRP A 177 -10.97 -11.68 -0.04
N ARG A 178 -10.36 -12.12 -1.12
CA ARG A 178 -9.49 -13.30 -1.15
C ARG A 178 -8.06 -12.84 -1.40
N LEU A 179 -7.19 -13.15 -0.45
CA LEU A 179 -5.84 -12.60 -0.35
C LEU A 179 -4.83 -13.74 -0.30
N GLY A 180 -3.66 -13.52 -0.88
CA GLY A 180 -2.52 -14.42 -0.73
C GLY A 180 -1.23 -13.73 -1.09
N VAL A 181 -0.14 -14.14 -0.45
CA VAL A 181 1.20 -13.58 -0.65
C VAL A 181 2.25 -14.66 -0.48
N SER A 182 3.22 -14.70 -1.39
CA SER A 182 4.37 -15.58 -1.26
C SER A 182 5.37 -15.02 -0.25
N GLU A 183 6.13 -15.90 0.39
CA GLU A 183 7.30 -15.47 1.16
C GLU A 183 8.27 -14.68 0.26
N PRO A 184 8.91 -13.60 0.75
CA PRO A 184 9.86 -12.83 -0.05
C PRO A 184 11.12 -13.67 -0.33
N GLY A 185 11.33 -13.98 -1.61
CA GLY A 185 12.53 -14.65 -2.13
C GLY A 185 13.04 -13.95 -3.38
N GLU A 186 13.56 -14.70 -4.34
CA GLU A 186 13.95 -14.17 -5.66
C GLU A 186 12.74 -13.68 -6.46
N ASP A 187 11.63 -14.42 -6.38
CA ASP A 187 10.33 -14.03 -6.90
C ASP A 187 9.39 -13.70 -5.75
N LEU A 188 8.56 -12.68 -5.96
CA LEU A 188 7.53 -12.24 -5.02
C LEU A 188 6.20 -12.13 -5.76
N SER A 189 5.15 -12.70 -5.19
CA SER A 189 3.80 -12.62 -5.73
C SER A 189 2.80 -12.33 -4.63
N ALA A 190 1.80 -11.50 -4.96
CA ALA A 190 0.66 -11.25 -4.10
C ALA A 190 -0.59 -11.12 -4.97
N TYR A 191 -1.75 -11.45 -4.41
CA TYR A 191 -3.01 -11.17 -5.07
C TYR A 191 -4.09 -10.75 -4.08
N ILE A 192 -5.00 -9.92 -4.58
CA ILE A 192 -6.23 -9.50 -3.90
C ILE A 192 -7.35 -9.65 -4.91
N SER A 193 -8.34 -10.48 -4.63
CA SER A 193 -9.56 -10.60 -5.43
C SER A 193 -10.79 -10.38 -4.58
N ILE A 194 -11.91 -10.07 -5.22
CA ILE A 194 -13.20 -9.91 -4.54
C ILE A 194 -14.12 -11.03 -5.02
N GLU A 195 -14.60 -11.84 -4.07
CA GLU A 195 -15.73 -12.72 -4.25
C GLU A 195 -17.02 -11.95 -3.98
N HIS A 196 -17.65 -11.47 -5.05
CA HIS A 196 -18.82 -10.62 -4.96
C HIS A 196 -20.11 -11.46 -4.95
N PRO A 197 -21.12 -11.19 -4.11
CA PRO A 197 -22.33 -12.01 -4.01
C PRO A 197 -23.08 -12.18 -5.34
N LYS A 198 -23.10 -11.14 -6.18
CA LYS A 198 -23.72 -11.18 -7.52
C LYS A 198 -22.83 -11.75 -8.64
N PHE A 199 -21.52 -11.59 -8.56
CA PHE A 199 -20.61 -11.83 -9.70
C PHE A 199 -19.58 -12.95 -9.42
N GLY A 200 -19.61 -13.53 -8.22
CA GLY A 200 -18.62 -14.48 -7.73
C GLY A 200 -17.20 -13.93 -7.84
N ASN A 201 -16.26 -14.81 -8.21
CA ASN A 201 -14.84 -14.48 -8.44
C ASN A 201 -14.58 -13.69 -9.73
N ASN A 202 -15.63 -13.36 -10.50
CA ASN A 202 -15.53 -12.60 -11.75
C ASN A 202 -15.83 -11.12 -11.56
N TYR A 203 -15.57 -10.56 -10.37
CA TYR A 203 -15.73 -9.13 -10.13
C TYR A 203 -14.42 -8.35 -10.36
N PHE A 204 -13.41 -8.63 -9.53
CA PHE A 204 -12.16 -7.88 -9.50
C PHE A 204 -11.00 -8.74 -9.01
N ILE A 205 -9.82 -8.52 -9.60
CA ILE A 205 -8.56 -9.07 -9.14
C ILE A 205 -7.42 -8.06 -9.37
N ALA A 206 -6.53 -7.95 -8.38
CA ALA A 206 -5.24 -7.31 -8.47
C ALA A 206 -4.16 -8.35 -8.20
N THR A 207 -3.15 -8.43 -9.04
CA THR A 207 -2.01 -9.34 -8.88
C THR A 207 -0.71 -8.56 -8.97
N LEU A 208 0.21 -8.85 -8.05
CA LEU A 208 1.58 -8.39 -8.04
C LEU A 208 2.47 -9.56 -8.42
N LYS A 209 3.38 -9.34 -9.37
CA LYS A 209 4.52 -10.21 -9.63
C LYS A 209 5.77 -9.35 -9.69
N ALA A 210 6.72 -9.60 -8.81
CA ALA A 210 7.95 -8.84 -8.71
C ALA A 210 9.15 -9.77 -8.57
N LYS A 211 10.31 -9.29 -9.02
CA LYS A 211 11.59 -9.97 -8.89
C LYS A 211 12.52 -9.13 -8.05
N LYS A 212 13.34 -9.80 -7.26
CA LYS A 212 14.40 -9.17 -6.51
C LYS A 212 15.42 -8.54 -7.47
N VAL A 213 15.87 -7.34 -7.15
CA VAL A 213 16.87 -6.60 -7.90
C VAL A 213 18.20 -6.71 -7.16
N GLU A 214 19.28 -6.98 -7.88
CA GLU A 214 20.63 -6.96 -7.30
C GLU A 214 20.99 -5.54 -6.88
N ILE A 215 21.41 -5.37 -5.62
CA ILE A 215 21.76 -4.06 -5.07
C ILE A 215 23.26 -4.00 -4.88
N SER A 216 23.92 -3.02 -5.51
CA SER A 216 25.34 -2.73 -5.24
C SER A 216 25.53 -1.80 -4.03
N SER A 217 24.56 -0.94 -3.73
CA SER A 217 24.50 -0.08 -2.54
C SER A 217 23.08 0.42 -2.25
N THR A 218 22.75 0.56 -0.97
CA THR A 218 21.47 1.08 -0.44
C THR A 218 21.65 2.48 0.13
N THR A 219 22.31 3.38 -0.61
CA THR A 219 22.37 4.78 -0.18
C THR A 219 21.00 5.45 -0.36
N PRO A 220 20.69 6.53 0.38
CA PRO A 220 19.44 7.26 0.18
C PRO A 220 19.22 7.74 -1.26
N ASP A 221 20.30 8.10 -1.97
CA ASP A 221 20.23 8.53 -3.37
C ASP A 221 19.94 7.37 -4.33
N ASP A 222 20.49 6.17 -4.07
CA ASP A 222 20.19 4.97 -4.86
C ASP A 222 18.73 4.58 -4.72
N LEU A 223 18.18 4.67 -3.49
CA LEU A 223 16.75 4.48 -3.25
C LEU A 223 15.91 5.55 -3.95
N GLU A 224 16.28 6.83 -3.85
CA GLU A 224 15.57 7.93 -4.53
C GLU A 224 15.59 7.74 -6.06
N ALA A 225 16.71 7.29 -6.62
CA ALA A 225 16.84 6.97 -8.04
C ALA A 225 16.02 5.73 -8.44
N PHE A 226 16.03 4.67 -7.61
CA PHE A 226 15.27 3.45 -7.85
C PHE A 226 13.76 3.71 -7.83
N PHE A 227 13.26 4.40 -6.80
CA PHE A 227 11.83 4.73 -6.71
C PHE A 227 11.42 5.87 -7.64
N TRP A 228 12.33 6.73 -8.06
CA TRP A 228 12.10 7.86 -8.97
C TRP A 228 10.79 8.61 -8.69
N LEU A 229 9.74 8.44 -9.50
CA LEU A 229 8.42 9.03 -9.27
C LEU A 229 7.33 7.96 -9.12
N GLN A 230 7.72 6.73 -8.74
CA GLN A 230 6.83 5.58 -8.62
C GLN A 230 5.55 5.88 -7.84
N PRO A 231 5.58 6.52 -6.64
CA PRO A 231 4.35 6.80 -5.90
C PRO A 231 3.42 7.74 -6.68
N HIS A 232 3.97 8.74 -7.37
CA HIS A 232 3.17 9.67 -8.16
C HIS A 232 2.56 9.03 -9.40
N MET A 233 3.32 8.18 -10.09
CA MET A 233 2.83 7.43 -11.26
C MET A 233 1.65 6.54 -10.88
N GLY A 234 1.74 5.86 -9.72
CA GLY A 234 0.63 5.07 -9.18
C GLY A 234 -0.64 5.92 -9.01
N SER A 235 -0.51 7.12 -8.43
CA SER A 235 -1.64 8.04 -8.29
C SER A 235 -2.20 8.49 -9.63
N ILE A 236 -1.38 8.99 -10.57
CA ILE A 236 -1.84 9.42 -11.90
C ILE A 236 -2.62 8.29 -12.60
N ILE A 237 -2.08 7.06 -12.57
CA ILE A 237 -2.73 5.89 -13.16
C ILE A 237 -4.08 5.65 -12.48
N SER A 238 -4.17 5.70 -11.15
CA SER A 238 -5.43 5.48 -10.44
C SER A 238 -6.54 6.45 -10.84
N TYR A 239 -6.24 7.76 -10.95
CA TYR A 239 -7.19 8.77 -11.40
C TYR A 239 -7.56 8.63 -12.89
N TRP A 240 -6.59 8.28 -13.73
CA TRP A 240 -6.83 8.00 -15.15
C TRP A 240 -7.78 6.81 -15.34
N ILE A 241 -7.61 5.75 -14.56
CA ILE A 241 -8.51 4.59 -14.58
C ILE A 241 -9.90 4.96 -14.08
N ALA A 242 -10.02 5.76 -13.02
CA ALA A 242 -11.31 6.28 -12.56
C ALA A 242 -12.03 7.07 -13.67
N MET A 243 -11.31 7.93 -14.40
CA MET A 243 -11.87 8.66 -15.54
C MET A 243 -12.33 7.73 -16.67
N LYS A 244 -11.53 6.71 -17.01
CA LYS A 244 -11.91 5.71 -18.01
C LYS A 244 -13.18 4.94 -17.63
N LEU A 245 -13.32 4.57 -16.36
CA LEU A 245 -14.53 3.89 -15.86
C LEU A 245 -15.76 4.80 -15.93
N TRP A 246 -15.58 6.07 -15.56
CA TRP A 246 -16.63 7.08 -15.71
C TRP A 246 -17.08 7.22 -17.17
N TRP A 247 -16.16 7.34 -18.13
CA TRP A 247 -16.49 7.39 -19.56
C TRP A 247 -17.17 6.13 -20.09
N LYS A 248 -16.90 4.97 -19.49
CA LYS A 248 -17.58 3.72 -19.81
C LYS A 248 -18.94 3.57 -19.10
N ASN A 249 -19.47 4.62 -18.48
CA ASN A 249 -20.71 4.59 -17.69
C ASN A 249 -20.71 3.53 -16.58
N ALA A 250 -19.55 3.27 -15.96
CA ALA A 250 -19.51 2.43 -14.77
C ALA A 250 -20.29 3.09 -13.63
N HIS A 251 -21.06 2.29 -12.89
CA HIS A 251 -21.87 2.80 -11.78
C HIS A 251 -20.99 3.40 -10.68
N PHE A 252 -21.28 4.64 -10.32
CA PHE A 252 -20.64 5.34 -9.23
C PHE A 252 -21.35 5.02 -7.93
N HIS A 253 -20.61 4.53 -6.94
CA HIS A 253 -21.12 4.28 -5.60
C HIS A 253 -20.79 5.48 -4.72
N GLU A 254 -21.71 5.94 -3.87
CA GLU A 254 -21.36 6.99 -2.91
C GLU A 254 -20.44 6.44 -1.81
N HIS A 255 -19.60 7.30 -1.24
CA HIS A 255 -18.73 6.90 -0.14
C HIS A 255 -19.58 6.61 1.11
N PRO A 256 -19.40 5.46 1.80
CA PRO A 256 -20.28 5.02 2.88
C PRO A 256 -20.39 6.02 4.03
N ARG A 257 -19.32 6.77 4.30
CA ARG A 257 -19.30 7.87 5.30
C ARG A 257 -20.45 8.87 5.17
N LYS A 258 -21.00 9.08 3.97
CA LYS A 258 -22.13 10.01 3.79
C LYS A 258 -23.45 9.49 4.35
N GLU A 259 -23.67 8.19 4.21
CA GLU A 259 -24.89 7.52 4.68
C GLU A 259 -24.76 7.16 6.16
N ASN A 260 -23.56 6.76 6.57
CA ASN A 260 -23.26 6.32 7.92
C ASN A 260 -21.90 6.84 8.39
N ALA A 261 -21.92 7.69 9.43
CA ALA A 261 -20.69 8.25 10.00
C ALA A 261 -19.81 7.16 10.67
N ASN A 262 -20.43 6.10 11.19
CA ASN A 262 -19.77 5.02 11.94
C ASN A 262 -19.51 3.77 11.07
N TYR A 263 -19.42 3.93 9.75
CA TYR A 263 -19.24 2.80 8.84
C TYR A 263 -17.92 2.02 9.08
N ARG A 264 -16.92 2.64 9.72
CA ARG A 264 -15.64 1.99 10.06
C ARG A 264 -15.84 0.98 11.18
N GLU A 265 -16.55 1.39 12.23
CA GLU A 265 -16.94 0.56 13.36
C GLU A 265 -17.86 -0.57 12.90
N ASP A 266 -18.87 -0.27 12.08
CA ASP A 266 -19.77 -1.29 11.53
C ASP A 266 -19.02 -2.31 10.66
N SER A 267 -18.02 -1.87 9.89
CA SER A 267 -17.17 -2.77 9.10
C SER A 267 -16.35 -3.70 10.01
N ASN A 268 -15.86 -3.20 11.14
CA ASN A 268 -15.16 -4.03 12.12
C ASN A 268 -16.12 -5.04 12.77
N ASP A 269 -17.31 -4.60 13.17
CA ASP A 269 -18.34 -5.44 13.79
C ASP A 269 -18.79 -6.58 12.88
N VAL A 270 -18.99 -6.30 11.58
CA VAL A 270 -19.31 -7.33 10.58
C VAL A 270 -18.21 -8.38 10.54
N VAL A 271 -16.94 -7.96 10.49
CA VAL A 271 -15.84 -8.93 10.46
C VAL A 271 -15.75 -9.74 11.75
N SER A 272 -15.90 -9.09 12.91
CA SER A 272 -15.88 -9.77 14.22
C SER A 272 -17.04 -10.74 14.42
N ARG A 273 -18.19 -10.53 13.76
CA ARG A 273 -19.34 -11.45 13.82
C ARG A 273 -19.22 -12.62 12.84
N GLU A 274 -18.71 -12.36 11.64
CA GLU A 274 -18.58 -13.37 10.60
C GLU A 274 -17.39 -14.30 10.84
N GLU A 275 -16.38 -13.86 11.59
CA GLU A 275 -15.19 -14.66 11.86
C GLU A 275 -14.77 -14.69 13.34
N PRO A 276 -14.58 -15.89 13.93
CA PRO A 276 -14.09 -16.05 15.31
C PRO A 276 -12.58 -15.80 15.45
N VAL A 277 -11.87 -15.48 14.36
CA VAL A 277 -10.42 -15.25 14.36
C VAL A 277 -10.16 -13.78 14.61
N ASP A 278 -9.44 -13.44 15.69
CA ASP A 278 -8.97 -12.08 15.93
C ASP A 278 -7.95 -11.68 14.86
N ARG A 279 -8.40 -10.89 13.90
CA ARG A 279 -7.61 -10.40 12.75
C ARG A 279 -6.99 -9.02 13.01
N CYS A 280 -7.15 -8.45 14.21
CA CYS A 280 -6.64 -7.13 14.59
C CYS A 280 -6.92 -6.04 13.54
N PHE A 281 -8.21 -5.73 13.33
CA PHE A 281 -8.62 -4.65 12.43
C PHE A 281 -8.36 -3.29 13.05
N VAL A 282 -7.50 -2.49 12.42
CA VAL A 282 -7.17 -1.14 12.88
C VAL A 282 -7.35 -0.15 11.75
N TRP A 283 -8.26 0.80 11.95
CA TRP A 283 -8.43 1.95 11.09
C TRP A 283 -7.50 3.08 11.52
N LYS A 284 -6.94 3.78 10.53
CA LYS A 284 -6.10 4.95 10.72
C LYS A 284 -6.44 5.99 9.67
N ASP A 285 -6.30 7.26 10.03
CA ASP A 285 -6.30 8.31 9.02
C ASP A 285 -4.98 8.28 8.26
N ALA A 286 -5.07 8.14 6.95
CA ALA A 286 -3.92 8.20 6.07
C ALA A 286 -3.62 9.67 5.77
N PRO A 287 -2.39 10.14 6.02
CA PRO A 287 -2.06 11.51 5.73
C PRO A 287 -2.08 11.73 4.20
N TRP A 288 -2.48 12.92 3.77
CA TRP A 288 -2.51 13.27 2.34
C TRP A 288 -1.14 13.02 1.71
N PRO A 289 -1.06 12.55 0.45
CA PRO A 289 0.21 12.19 -0.18
C PRO A 289 1.33 13.24 -0.13
N TRP A 290 0.98 14.53 -0.03
CA TRP A 290 1.90 15.66 0.04
C TRP A 290 2.35 16.03 1.46
N SER A 291 1.81 15.38 2.50
CA SER A 291 2.05 15.72 3.90
C SER A 291 3.50 15.51 4.34
N CYS A 292 4.31 14.74 3.60
CA CYS A 292 5.72 14.57 3.92
C CYS A 292 6.56 15.82 3.57
N LEU A 293 6.03 16.75 2.76
CA LEU A 293 6.67 18.05 2.47
C LEU A 293 6.39 19.11 3.53
N ILE A 294 5.25 18.99 4.22
CA ILE A 294 4.79 19.93 5.24
C ILE A 294 4.93 19.21 6.57
N GLY A 295 6.08 19.36 7.25
CA GLY A 295 6.41 18.63 8.49
C GLY A 295 5.17 18.40 9.35
N SER A 296 4.74 17.13 9.44
CA SER A 296 3.47 16.80 10.07
C SER A 296 3.51 17.15 11.55
N ARG A 297 2.65 18.07 11.99
CA ARG A 297 2.26 18.12 13.40
C ARG A 297 1.65 16.77 13.76
N SER A 298 2.28 16.10 14.72
CA SER A 298 1.75 14.90 15.38
C SER A 298 0.30 15.15 15.81
N SER A 299 -0.62 14.35 15.29
CA SER A 299 -1.94 14.16 15.88
C SER A 299 -2.18 12.66 15.95
N SER A 300 -1.45 11.99 16.85
CA SER A 300 -1.76 10.63 17.27
C SER A 300 -2.90 10.67 18.30
N LYS A 301 -4.13 10.43 17.85
CA LYS A 301 -5.14 9.78 18.69
C LYS A 301 -5.32 8.36 18.20
N ILE A 302 -4.58 7.45 18.82
CA ILE A 302 -4.90 6.02 18.79
C ILE A 302 -6.09 5.88 19.75
N GLU A 303 -7.31 5.81 19.23
CA GLU A 303 -8.44 5.35 20.03
C GLU A 303 -8.32 3.82 20.15
N LYS A 304 -7.78 3.39 21.29
CA LYS A 304 -7.98 2.04 21.79
C LYS A 304 -9.46 1.92 22.18
N VAL A 305 -10.25 1.19 21.42
CA VAL A 305 -11.51 0.66 21.93
C VAL A 305 -11.17 -0.65 22.63
N VAL A 306 -11.06 -0.57 23.95
CA VAL A 306 -11.11 -1.72 24.87
C VAL A 306 -12.46 -1.65 25.55
N ALA A 307 -13.29 -2.67 25.35
CA ALA A 307 -14.20 -3.22 26.35
C ALA A 307 -14.56 -4.64 25.92
#